data_AF-A0A453MGR3-F1
#
_entry.id   AF-A0A453MGR3-F1
#
_cell.length_a   1.000
_cell.length_b   1.000
_cell.length_c   1.000
_cell.angle_alpha   90.00
_cell.angle_beta   90.00
_cell.angle_gamma   90.00
#
_symmetry.space_group_name_H-M   'P 1'
#
loop_
_entity.id
_entity.type
_entity.pdbx_description
1 polymer ?
#
loop_
_entity_poly.entity_id
_entity_poly.type
_entity_poly.pdbx_seq_one_letter_code
_entity_poly.pdbx_strand_id
1 'polypeptide(L)'
;FSDPTKSIKEKEVKRQTLLELVDYVASANQKFPEIVMQETTRMVSVNLFRTLTTPPRENNISAYDLDEDEPVMDPAWSHLQIVYELFLRFIQSPETDAKLAKRYIDHSFVLRLLDLFDSEDPREREYLKMILHRVYGKFMVHRPVIRKAINNTFYQFIYETEKHNGIAELLEILGSIINGFALPLKEEHKLFLIRALIPLHKPKCIAMYHQQLSYCITQFVEKDCKLSDTVIRGLLKYWPITNSTKEVMFLGELEEILEATQPAEFQKCMVPLFRQIARCLNSSHFQVSIQGMVVQTNICIVSIYLVAGLSRISAKVTLFCTECHISSSLLCI
;
A
#
# COMPACT_ATOMS: atom_id res chain seq x y z
N PHE A 1 25.92 12.66 16.57
CA PHE A 1 25.31 11.64 17.46
C PHE A 1 25.51 10.21 16.97
N SER A 2 26.04 9.99 15.75
CA SER A 2 26.20 8.69 15.10
C SER A 2 27.20 7.73 15.78
N ASP A 3 28.14 8.24 16.57
CA ASP A 3 29.05 7.43 17.37
C ASP A 3 28.43 7.18 18.76
N PRO A 4 28.03 5.95 19.12
CA PRO A 4 27.34 5.64 20.38
C PRO A 4 28.21 5.94 21.62
N THR A 5 29.54 5.89 21.48
CA THR A 5 30.48 6.01 22.61
C THR A 5 30.81 7.45 23.00
N LYS A 6 30.51 8.42 22.13
CA LYS A 6 30.78 9.84 22.37
C LYS A 6 29.58 10.58 22.98
N SER A 7 29.87 11.57 23.82
CA SER A 7 28.89 12.50 24.41
C SER A 7 27.73 11.82 25.15
N ILE A 8 28.03 10.80 25.96
CA ILE A 8 27.03 9.97 26.65
C ILE A 8 26.17 10.82 27.60
N LYS A 9 26.77 11.76 28.33
CA LYS A 9 26.05 12.64 29.26
C LYS A 9 25.11 13.58 28.51
N GLU A 10 25.57 14.24 27.45
CA GLU A 10 24.77 15.17 26.66
C GLU A 10 23.64 14.45 25.92
N LYS A 11 23.89 13.23 25.45
CA LYS A 11 22.86 12.33 24.88
C LYS A 11 21.77 12.02 25.88
N GLU A 12 22.13 11.70 27.11
CA GLU A 12 21.16 11.36 28.14
C GLU A 12 20.34 12.58 28.57
N VAL A 13 20.98 13.74 28.72
CA VAL A 13 20.29 15.01 28.96
C VAL A 13 19.28 15.29 27.83
N LYS A 14 19.70 15.19 26.57
CA LYS A 14 18.79 15.37 25.42
C LYS A 14 17.61 14.38 25.48
N ARG A 15 17.87 13.12 25.79
CA ARG A 15 16.84 12.07 25.89
C ARG A 15 15.80 12.43 26.96
N GLN A 16 16.27 12.80 28.15
CA GLN A 16 15.41 13.17 29.27
C GLN A 16 14.57 14.42 28.96
N THR A 17 15.19 15.46 28.39
CA THR A 17 14.47 16.67 27.98
C THR A 17 13.40 16.37 26.92
N LEU A 18 13.68 15.49 25.95
CA LEU A 18 12.68 15.11 24.95
C LEU A 18 11.49 14.35 25.57
N LEU A 19 11.73 13.49 26.57
CA LEU A 19 10.66 12.80 27.29
C LEU A 19 9.78 13.77 28.07
N GLU A 20 10.38 14.73 28.77
CA GLU A 20 9.63 15.78 29.48
C GLU A 20 8.77 16.61 28.53
N LEU A 21 9.26 16.88 27.31
CA LEU A 21 8.46 17.55 26.29
C LEU A 21 7.30 16.69 25.77
N VAL A 22 7.48 15.36 25.64
CA VAL A 22 6.38 14.44 25.30
C VAL A 22 5.31 14.49 26.39
N ASP A 23 5.70 14.41 27.67
CA ASP A 23 4.79 14.46 28.81
C ASP A 23 4.05 15.81 28.88
N TYR A 24 4.75 16.91 28.57
CA TYR A 24 4.14 18.24 28.46
C TYR A 24 3.06 18.29 27.36
N VAL A 25 3.35 17.78 26.17
CA VAL A 25 2.38 17.75 25.06
C VAL A 25 1.20 16.83 25.38
N ALA A 26 1.45 15.72 26.07
CA ALA A 26 0.41 14.76 26.46
C ALA A 26 -0.51 15.26 27.58
N SER A 27 0.02 16.10 28.49
CA SER A 27 -0.73 16.67 29.62
C SER A 27 -1.33 18.06 29.32
N ALA A 28 -1.15 18.57 28.10
CA ALA A 28 -1.66 19.87 27.72
C ALA A 28 -3.20 19.91 27.73
N ASN A 29 -3.74 20.78 28.58
CA ASN A 29 -5.18 21.03 28.71
C ASN A 29 -5.62 22.36 28.08
N GLN A 30 -4.71 23.05 27.39
CA GLN A 30 -4.96 24.33 26.73
C GLN A 30 -4.31 24.33 25.35
N LYS A 31 -4.89 25.13 24.45
CA LYS A 31 -4.35 25.36 23.11
C LYS A 31 -2.90 25.79 23.15
N PHE A 32 -2.07 25.17 22.32
CA PHE A 32 -0.67 25.54 22.22
C PHE A 32 -0.52 26.97 21.69
N PRO A 33 0.31 27.81 22.32
CA PRO A 33 0.68 29.11 21.77
C PRO A 33 1.37 28.97 20.42
N GLU A 34 1.25 29.99 19.55
CA GLU A 34 1.84 29.97 18.21
C GLU A 34 3.37 29.76 18.23
N ILE A 35 4.06 30.37 19.21
CA ILE A 35 5.50 30.19 19.40
C ILE A 35 5.89 28.74 19.69
N VAL A 36 5.06 28.01 20.46
CA VAL A 36 5.31 26.59 20.76
C VAL A 36 5.15 25.77 19.49
N MET A 37 4.12 26.03 18.69
CA MET A 37 3.93 25.32 17.42
C MET A 37 5.11 25.52 16.45
N GLN A 38 5.61 26.75 16.35
CA GLN A 38 6.76 27.08 15.51
C GLN A 38 8.02 26.35 15.97
N GLU A 39 8.36 26.44 17.26
CA GLU A 39 9.57 25.83 17.80
C GLU A 39 9.50 24.30 17.81
N THR A 40 8.34 23.72 18.08
CA THR A 40 8.12 22.27 17.94
C THR A 40 8.35 21.81 16.50
N THR A 41 7.76 22.50 15.52
CA THR A 41 7.92 22.14 14.09
C THR A 41 9.37 22.30 13.63
N ARG A 42 10.06 23.34 14.10
CA ARG A 42 11.49 23.57 13.83
C ARG A 42 12.35 22.47 14.45
N MET A 43 12.10 22.12 15.71
CA MET A 43 12.82 21.06 16.42
C MET A 43 12.67 19.72 15.71
N VAL A 44 11.45 19.36 15.32
CA VAL A 44 11.16 18.14 14.54
C VAL A 44 11.91 18.18 13.21
N SER A 45 11.87 19.30 12.50
CA SER A 45 12.54 19.44 11.19
C SER A 45 14.06 19.21 11.28
N VAL A 46 14.71 19.75 12.31
CA VAL A 46 16.17 19.65 12.48
C VAL A 46 16.61 18.24 12.90
N ASN A 47 15.76 17.51 13.62
CA ASN A 47 16.10 16.17 14.09
C ASN A 47 15.76 15.08 13.05
N LEU A 48 14.66 15.22 12.30
CA LEU A 48 14.18 14.16 11.40
C LEU A 48 14.71 14.30 9.97
N PHE A 49 14.69 15.51 9.40
CA PHE A 49 14.97 15.69 7.97
C PHE A 49 16.46 15.59 7.69
N ARG A 50 16.84 14.43 7.14
CA ARG A 50 18.20 14.07 6.74
C ARG A 50 18.16 13.40 5.37
N THR A 51 19.27 13.49 4.65
CA THR A 51 19.44 12.71 3.42
C THR A 51 19.64 11.25 3.80
N LEU A 52 18.70 10.39 3.40
CA LEU A 52 18.88 8.95 3.54
C LEU A 52 20.00 8.52 2.61
N THR A 53 21.03 7.89 3.16
CA THR A 53 22.12 7.34 2.36
C THR A 53 21.71 5.95 1.92
N THR A 54 20.99 5.83 0.81
CA THR A 54 20.76 4.51 0.21
C THR A 54 22.08 4.10 -0.46
N PRO A 55 22.73 3.01 -0.01
CA PRO A 55 23.86 2.49 -0.76
C PRO A 55 23.36 2.13 -2.18
N PRO A 56 24.16 2.40 -3.23
CA PRO A 56 23.86 1.90 -4.55
C PRO A 56 23.89 0.37 -4.47
N ARG A 57 22.73 -0.26 -4.30
CA ARG A 57 22.61 -1.72 -4.34
C ARG A 57 22.80 -2.12 -5.80
N GLU A 58 23.76 -3.00 -6.07
CA GLU A 58 24.06 -3.44 -7.43
C GLU A 58 22.81 -4.04 -8.08
N ASN A 59 22.56 -3.71 -9.34
CA ASN A 59 21.38 -4.12 -10.13
C ASN A 59 21.21 -5.65 -10.34
N ASN A 60 22.05 -6.48 -9.70
CA ASN A 60 22.10 -7.93 -9.88
C ASN A 60 21.55 -8.73 -8.69
N ILE A 61 20.90 -8.07 -7.74
CA ILE A 61 20.25 -8.75 -6.61
C ILE A 61 18.97 -9.40 -7.12
N SER A 62 18.92 -10.74 -7.05
CA SER A 62 17.74 -11.50 -7.44
C SER A 62 16.58 -11.16 -6.48
N ALA A 63 15.33 -11.33 -6.90
CA ALA A 63 14.18 -11.05 -6.02
C ALA A 63 14.20 -11.88 -4.72
N TYR A 64 15.02 -12.92 -4.66
CA TYR A 64 15.23 -13.79 -3.51
C TYR A 64 16.25 -13.22 -2.50
N ASP A 65 17.15 -12.32 -2.94
CA ASP A 65 18.21 -11.77 -2.08
C ASP A 65 17.72 -10.54 -1.27
N LEU A 66 16.62 -9.88 -1.67
CA LEU A 66 16.07 -8.73 -0.93
C LEU A 66 15.39 -9.11 0.39
N ASP A 67 14.93 -10.35 0.52
CA ASP A 67 14.30 -10.87 1.75
C ASP A 67 15.35 -11.23 2.84
N GLU A 68 16.64 -11.36 2.48
CA GLU A 68 17.72 -11.74 3.41
C GLU A 68 18.56 -10.55 3.92
N ASP A 69 18.39 -9.34 3.36
CA ASP A 69 19.11 -8.16 3.84
C ASP A 69 18.55 -7.74 5.22
N GLU A 70 19.30 -8.01 6.30
CA GLU A 70 18.98 -7.52 7.64
C GLU A 70 18.77 -5.99 7.61
N PRO A 71 17.63 -5.47 8.11
CA PRO A 71 17.35 -4.04 8.05
C PRO A 71 18.38 -3.25 8.84
N VAL A 72 18.97 -2.23 8.22
CA VAL A 72 19.92 -1.35 8.89
C VAL A 72 19.17 -0.49 9.91
N MET A 73 19.46 -0.72 11.18
CA MET A 73 18.85 -0.01 12.30
C MET A 73 19.55 1.32 12.52
N ASP A 74 18.81 2.41 12.68
CA ASP A 74 19.42 3.73 12.90
C ASP A 74 20.08 3.79 14.29
N PRO A 75 21.39 4.10 14.39
CA PRO A 75 22.10 4.16 15.67
C PRO A 75 21.60 5.29 16.58
N ALA A 76 20.94 6.31 16.03
CA ALA A 76 20.32 7.41 16.78
C ALA A 76 18.85 7.15 17.12
N TRP A 77 18.34 5.92 16.92
CA TRP A 77 16.93 5.58 17.10
C TRP A 77 16.37 5.94 18.49
N SER A 78 17.16 5.77 19.55
CA SER A 78 16.73 6.09 20.92
C SER A 78 16.34 7.57 21.11
N HIS A 79 16.88 8.47 20.31
CA HIS A 79 16.46 9.88 20.26
C HIS A 79 15.39 10.13 19.21
N LEU A 80 15.53 9.55 18.01
CA LEU A 80 14.59 9.73 16.90
C LEU A 80 13.19 9.25 17.26
N GLN A 81 13.07 8.10 17.93
CA GLN A 81 11.80 7.56 18.39
C GLN A 81 11.03 8.58 19.24
N ILE A 82 11.71 9.28 20.16
CA ILE A 82 11.06 10.26 21.04
C ILE A 82 10.62 11.49 20.23
N VAL A 83 11.41 11.92 19.24
CA VAL A 83 11.02 13.02 18.35
C VAL A 83 9.79 12.65 17.51
N TYR A 84 9.74 11.43 16.98
CA TYR A 84 8.58 10.92 16.25
C TYR A 84 7.34 10.82 17.14
N GLU A 85 7.48 10.26 18.35
CA GLU A 85 6.38 10.18 19.33
C GLU A 85 5.87 11.58 19.71
N LEU A 86 6.77 12.52 19.99
CA LEU A 86 6.43 13.91 20.30
C LEU A 86 5.62 14.53 19.17
N PHE A 87 6.07 14.39 17.92
CA PHE A 87 5.38 14.97 16.77
C PHE A 87 4.02 14.31 16.52
N LEU A 88 3.94 12.98 16.67
CA LEU A 88 2.69 12.25 16.55
C LEU A 88 1.67 12.72 17.60
N ARG A 89 2.07 12.82 18.88
CA ARG A 89 1.23 13.33 19.97
C ARG A 89 0.80 14.78 19.72
N PHE A 90 1.72 15.62 19.26
CA PHE A 90 1.44 17.02 18.91
C PHE A 90 0.37 17.13 17.80
N ILE A 91 0.47 16.34 16.73
CA ILE A 91 -0.52 16.36 15.65
C ILE A 91 -1.86 15.79 16.12
N GLN A 92 -1.86 14.72 16.92
CA GLN A 92 -3.07 14.07 17.42
C GLN A 92 -3.81 14.91 18.48
N SER A 93 -3.09 15.76 19.22
CA SER A 93 -3.69 16.56 20.29
C SER A 93 -4.84 17.43 19.78
N PRO A 94 -6.00 17.44 20.47
CA PRO A 94 -7.12 18.31 20.14
C PRO A 94 -6.77 19.80 20.35
N GLU A 95 -5.81 20.08 21.21
CA GLU A 95 -5.35 21.43 21.54
C GLU A 95 -4.51 22.08 20.43
N THR A 96 -4.06 21.30 19.45
CA THR A 96 -3.34 21.81 18.29
C THR A 96 -4.30 22.39 17.26
N ASP A 97 -4.37 23.72 17.21
CA ASP A 97 -5.17 24.46 16.22
C ASP A 97 -4.65 24.26 14.79
N ALA A 98 -5.42 23.50 13.99
CA ALA A 98 -5.07 23.18 12.61
C ALA A 98 -4.97 24.41 11.69
N LYS A 99 -5.67 25.52 12.00
CA LYS A 99 -5.63 26.74 11.18
C LYS A 99 -4.31 27.49 11.34
N LEU A 100 -3.70 27.42 12.52
CA LEU A 100 -2.40 28.02 12.80
C LEU A 100 -1.27 27.06 12.44
N ALA A 101 -1.36 25.79 12.86
CA ALA A 101 -0.31 24.79 12.65
C ALA A 101 0.04 24.57 11.16
N LYS A 102 -0.93 24.69 10.24
CA LYS A 102 -0.70 24.58 8.79
C LYS A 102 0.23 25.66 8.20
N ARG A 103 0.53 26.73 8.94
CA ARG A 103 1.51 27.75 8.53
C ARG A 103 2.95 27.25 8.70
N TYR A 104 3.16 26.32 9.62
CA TYR A 104 4.48 25.76 9.97
C TYR A 104 4.67 24.36 9.39
N ILE A 105 3.62 23.54 9.42
CA ILE A 105 3.55 22.30 8.65
C ILE A 105 3.10 22.70 7.25
N ASP A 106 4.04 23.12 6.41
CA ASP A 106 3.76 23.56 5.05
C ASP A 106 3.95 22.42 4.03
N HIS A 107 3.80 22.72 2.73
CA HIS A 107 3.98 21.71 1.69
C HIS A 107 5.41 21.15 1.66
N SER A 108 6.41 22.00 1.92
CA SER A 108 7.82 21.59 1.94
C SER A 108 8.10 20.62 3.08
N PHE A 109 7.56 20.87 4.27
CA PHE A 109 7.64 19.98 5.41
C PHE A 109 7.07 18.59 5.08
N VAL A 110 5.87 18.54 4.48
CA VAL A 110 5.21 17.28 4.14
C VAL A 110 5.99 16.49 3.07
N LEU A 111 6.56 17.17 2.07
CA LEU A 111 7.39 16.51 1.06
C LEU A 111 8.65 15.90 1.68
N ARG A 112 9.36 16.65 2.54
CA ARG A 112 10.53 16.10 3.26
C ARG A 112 10.18 14.97 4.21
N LEU A 113 8.97 14.96 4.77
CA LEU A 113 8.48 13.83 5.57
C LEU A 113 8.23 12.59 4.70
N LEU A 114 7.72 12.79 3.48
CA LEU A 114 7.51 11.70 2.51
C LEU A 114 8.84 11.11 2.03
N ASP A 115 9.88 11.92 1.84
CA ASP A 115 11.21 11.44 1.45
C ASP A 115 11.80 10.45 2.47
N LEU A 116 11.41 10.54 3.74
CA LEU A 116 11.88 9.63 4.80
C LEU A 116 11.26 8.23 4.73
N PHE A 117 10.19 8.01 3.92
CA PHE A 117 9.61 6.67 3.76
C PHE A 117 10.56 5.68 3.09
N ASP A 118 11.62 6.14 2.44
CA ASP A 118 12.66 5.26 1.89
C ASP A 118 13.68 4.79 2.95
N SER A 119 13.44 5.07 4.24
CA SER A 119 14.29 4.59 5.34
C SER A 119 14.32 3.06 5.38
N GLU A 120 15.51 2.48 5.60
CA GLU A 120 15.69 1.03 5.77
C GLU A 120 15.13 0.54 7.12
N ASP A 121 15.04 1.42 8.13
CA ASP A 121 14.53 1.08 9.46
C ASP A 121 12.98 0.97 9.46
N PRO A 122 12.41 -0.24 9.63
CA PRO A 122 10.96 -0.42 9.62
C PRO A 122 10.25 0.35 10.74
N ARG A 123 10.92 0.61 11.86
CA ARG A 123 10.33 1.34 12.98
C ARG A 123 10.11 2.81 12.62
N GLU A 124 11.03 3.39 11.84
CA GLU A 124 10.90 4.75 11.32
C GLU A 124 9.71 4.84 10.37
N ARG A 125 9.58 3.89 9.44
CA ARG A 125 8.47 3.84 8.49
C ARG A 125 7.11 3.71 9.18
N GLU A 126 7.02 2.94 10.25
CA GLU A 126 5.77 2.82 11.02
C GLU A 126 5.34 4.16 11.65
N TYR A 127 6.27 4.90 12.25
CA TYR A 127 5.98 6.24 12.78
C TYR A 127 5.59 7.21 11.67
N LEU A 128 6.33 7.22 10.55
CA LEU A 128 6.02 8.05 9.39
C LEU A 128 4.62 7.75 8.85
N LYS A 129 4.23 6.48 8.77
CA LYS A 129 2.89 6.03 8.38
C LYS A 129 1.82 6.64 9.27
N MET A 130 1.95 6.49 10.57
CA MET A 130 1.02 7.03 11.55
C MET A 130 0.91 8.56 11.47
N ILE A 131 2.05 9.25 11.38
CA ILE A 131 2.12 10.71 11.31
C ILE A 131 1.47 11.21 10.02
N LEU A 132 1.86 10.67 8.86
CA LEU A 132 1.35 11.11 7.57
C LEU A 132 -0.17 10.88 7.46
N HIS A 133 -0.67 9.76 7.97
CA HIS A 133 -2.11 9.50 8.03
C HIS A 133 -2.85 10.56 8.87
N ARG A 134 -2.31 10.93 10.05
CA ARG A 134 -2.89 11.99 10.90
C ARG A 134 -2.80 13.36 10.24
N VAL A 135 -1.69 13.68 9.57
CA VAL A 135 -1.53 14.94 8.82
C VAL A 135 -2.57 15.02 7.70
N TYR A 136 -2.75 13.95 6.93
CA TYR A 136 -3.74 13.88 5.85
C TYR A 136 -5.19 14.09 6.36
N GLY A 137 -5.51 13.47 7.50
CA GLY A 137 -6.82 13.59 8.14
C GLY A 137 -7.09 15.02 8.63
N LYS A 138 -6.15 15.57 9.43
CA LYS A 138 -6.30 16.86 10.13
C LYS A 138 -6.13 18.07 9.21
N PHE A 139 -5.22 18.04 8.25
CA PHE A 139 -4.88 19.18 7.39
C PHE A 139 -5.36 18.96 5.95
N MET A 140 -6.60 19.35 5.67
CA MET A 140 -7.20 19.18 4.34
C MET A 140 -6.40 19.83 3.20
N VAL A 141 -5.68 20.92 3.49
CA VAL A 141 -4.85 21.65 2.51
C VAL A 141 -3.72 20.80 1.93
N HIS A 142 -3.20 19.82 2.68
CA HIS A 142 -2.09 18.98 2.22
C HIS A 142 -2.54 17.77 1.41
N ARG A 143 -3.84 17.42 1.42
CA ARG A 143 -4.34 16.21 0.75
C ARG A 143 -3.94 16.11 -0.73
N PRO A 144 -4.06 17.19 -1.55
CA PRO A 144 -3.66 17.12 -2.96
C PRO A 144 -2.15 16.90 -3.12
N VAL A 145 -1.33 17.53 -2.27
CA VAL A 145 0.14 17.42 -2.31
C VAL A 145 0.57 16.02 -1.93
N ILE A 146 0.02 15.47 -0.84
CA ILE A 146 0.31 14.10 -0.39
C ILE A 146 -0.03 13.10 -1.49
N ARG A 147 -1.24 13.16 -2.05
CA ARG A 147 -1.64 12.24 -3.14
C ARG A 147 -0.73 12.37 -4.36
N LYS A 148 -0.36 13.59 -4.74
CA LYS A 148 0.53 13.82 -5.88
C LYS A 148 1.94 13.27 -5.61
N ALA A 149 2.47 13.50 -4.42
CA ALA A 149 3.80 13.05 -4.04
C ALA A 149 3.89 11.52 -3.96
N ILE A 150 2.92 10.85 -3.32
CA ILE A 150 2.86 9.37 -3.28
C ILE A 150 2.75 8.81 -4.71
N ASN A 151 1.93 9.42 -5.56
CA ASN A 151 1.80 8.99 -6.95
C ASN A 151 3.13 9.13 -7.72
N ASN A 152 3.87 10.22 -7.51
CA ASN A 152 5.20 10.39 -8.09
C ASN A 152 6.19 9.34 -7.60
N THR A 153 6.18 9.01 -6.30
CA THR A 153 7.00 7.93 -5.73
C THR A 153 6.68 6.60 -6.40
N PHE A 154 5.40 6.28 -6.61
CA PHE A 154 5.00 5.06 -7.34
C PHE A 154 5.44 5.07 -8.80
N TYR A 155 5.34 6.19 -9.50
CA TYR A 155 5.86 6.27 -10.87
C TYR A 155 7.36 6.03 -10.94
N GLN A 156 8.14 6.68 -10.07
CA GLN A 156 9.57 6.50 -10.01
C GLN A 156 9.93 5.04 -9.67
N PHE A 157 9.22 4.44 -8.71
CA PHE A 157 9.38 3.03 -8.36
C PHE A 157 9.07 2.08 -9.53
N ILE A 158 7.95 2.26 -10.24
CA ILE A 158 7.50 1.34 -11.30
C ILE A 158 8.35 1.44 -12.58
N TYR A 159 8.82 2.66 -12.91
CA TYR A 159 9.39 2.96 -14.22
C TYR A 159 10.89 3.27 -14.20
N GLU A 160 11.46 3.66 -13.06
CA GLU A 160 12.86 4.11 -12.98
C GLU A 160 13.71 3.22 -12.09
N THR A 161 13.35 3.09 -10.81
CA THR A 161 14.26 2.49 -9.81
C THR A 161 13.95 1.04 -9.49
N GLU A 162 12.67 0.62 -9.56
CA GLU A 162 12.17 -0.65 -9.02
C GLU A 162 12.61 -0.92 -7.56
N LYS A 163 12.98 0.14 -6.82
CA LYS A 163 13.47 0.08 -5.45
C LYS A 163 12.95 1.26 -4.63
N HIS A 164 12.26 0.93 -3.54
CA HIS A 164 11.81 1.88 -2.50
C HIS A 164 11.34 1.09 -1.27
N ASN A 165 11.81 1.44 -0.07
CA ASN A 165 11.54 0.64 1.14
C ASN A 165 10.12 0.82 1.71
N GLY A 166 9.50 1.98 1.50
CA GLY A 166 8.22 2.36 2.11
C GLY A 166 6.94 2.15 1.28
N ILE A 167 6.96 1.31 0.23
CA ILE A 167 5.80 1.14 -0.66
C ILE A 167 4.59 0.56 0.08
N ALA A 168 4.82 -0.44 0.94
CA ALA A 168 3.76 -1.07 1.73
C ALA A 168 3.06 -0.06 2.66
N GLU A 169 3.83 0.72 3.41
CA GLU A 169 3.30 1.71 4.35
C GLU A 169 2.54 2.84 3.64
N LEU A 170 3.03 3.28 2.48
CA LEU A 170 2.32 4.25 1.64
C LEU A 170 0.99 3.68 1.13
N LEU A 171 0.95 2.40 0.75
CA LEU A 171 -0.27 1.72 0.34
C LEU A 171 -1.28 1.57 1.49
N GLU A 172 -0.85 1.28 2.72
CA GLU A 172 -1.76 1.23 3.87
C GLU A 172 -2.49 2.57 4.10
N ILE A 173 -1.74 3.68 4.01
CA ILE A 173 -2.31 5.02 4.13
C ILE A 173 -3.31 5.27 2.99
N LEU A 174 -2.93 4.90 1.77
CA LEU A 174 -3.81 5.01 0.61
C LEU A 174 -5.08 4.17 0.76
N GLY A 175 -5.00 2.95 1.29
CA GLY A 175 -6.16 2.10 1.55
C GLY A 175 -7.18 2.80 2.43
N SER A 176 -6.74 3.43 3.52
CA SER A 176 -7.60 4.25 4.38
C SER A 176 -8.18 5.47 3.64
N ILE A 177 -7.37 6.13 2.81
CA ILE A 177 -7.81 7.28 2.01
C ILE A 177 -8.88 6.88 0.98
N ILE A 178 -8.70 5.74 0.30
CA ILE A 178 -9.62 5.20 -0.72
C ILE A 178 -10.95 4.85 -0.08
N ASN A 179 -10.94 4.21 1.10
CA ASN A 179 -12.16 3.94 1.85
C ASN A 179 -12.92 5.24 2.21
N GLY A 180 -12.21 6.35 2.42
CA GLY A 180 -12.80 7.67 2.64
C GLY A 180 -13.30 8.42 1.40
N PHE A 181 -13.15 7.88 0.18
CA PHE A 181 -13.60 8.57 -1.03
C PHE A 181 -15.12 8.73 -1.09
N ALA A 182 -15.55 9.93 -1.48
CA ALA A 182 -16.94 10.23 -1.76
C ALA A 182 -17.37 9.63 -3.10
N LEU A 183 -18.62 9.18 -3.17
CA LEU A 183 -19.24 8.71 -4.40
C LEU A 183 -20.06 9.85 -5.05
N PRO A 184 -20.07 9.97 -6.39
CA PRO A 184 -19.33 9.15 -7.36
C PRO A 184 -17.81 9.42 -7.32
N LEU A 185 -17.01 8.38 -7.61
CA LEU A 185 -15.56 8.51 -7.65
C LEU A 185 -15.12 9.55 -8.69
N LYS A 186 -14.21 10.44 -8.28
CA LYS A 186 -13.60 11.43 -9.17
C LYS A 186 -12.72 10.76 -10.23
N GLU A 187 -12.64 11.38 -11.40
CA GLU A 187 -11.82 10.88 -12.52
C GLU A 187 -10.34 10.78 -12.15
N GLU A 188 -9.81 11.71 -11.34
CA GLU A 188 -8.44 11.63 -10.83
C GLU A 188 -8.17 10.34 -10.03
N HIS A 189 -9.17 9.79 -9.34
CA HIS A 189 -9.02 8.55 -8.55
C HIS A 189 -9.07 7.31 -9.45
N LYS A 190 -9.90 7.34 -10.50
CA LYS A 190 -9.93 6.29 -11.52
C LYS A 190 -8.61 6.22 -12.30
N LEU A 191 -8.07 7.38 -12.68
CA LEU A 191 -6.76 7.46 -13.32
C LEU A 191 -5.64 6.97 -12.40
N PHE A 192 -5.72 7.24 -11.10
CA PHE A 192 -4.76 6.73 -10.12
C PHE A 192 -4.77 5.20 -10.04
N LEU A 193 -5.94 4.57 -9.99
CA LEU A 193 -6.08 3.10 -10.06
C LEU A 193 -5.41 2.54 -11.32
N ILE A 194 -5.74 3.09 -12.49
CA ILE A 194 -5.30 2.56 -13.79
C ILE A 194 -3.80 2.79 -14.04
N ARG A 195 -3.27 3.94 -13.64
CA ARG A 195 -1.90 4.35 -14.00
C ARG A 195 -0.85 4.11 -12.91
N ALA A 196 -1.26 3.96 -11.66
CA ALA A 196 -0.33 3.69 -10.56
C ALA A 196 -0.58 2.34 -9.89
N LEU A 197 -1.79 2.09 -9.36
CA LEU A 197 -2.05 0.86 -8.58
C LEU A 197 -1.97 -0.42 -9.44
N ILE A 198 -2.63 -0.48 -10.60
CA ILE A 198 -2.56 -1.67 -11.46
C ILE A 198 -1.10 -1.92 -11.91
N PRO A 199 -0.32 -0.91 -12.38
CA PRO A 199 1.09 -1.11 -12.73
C PRO A 199 2.02 -1.49 -11.55
N LEU A 200 1.65 -1.26 -10.29
CA LEU A 200 2.43 -1.74 -9.13
C LEU A 200 2.50 -3.26 -9.03
N HIS A 201 1.72 -3.99 -9.83
CA HIS A 201 1.86 -5.44 -9.97
C HIS A 201 3.03 -5.85 -10.86
N LYS A 202 3.65 -4.92 -11.58
CA LYS A 202 4.76 -5.21 -12.50
C LYS A 202 6.09 -5.56 -11.80
N PRO A 203 6.57 -4.82 -10.79
CA PRO A 203 7.86 -5.08 -10.14
C PRO A 203 7.98 -6.49 -9.55
N LYS A 204 9.21 -6.98 -9.43
CA LYS A 204 9.48 -8.35 -8.96
C LYS A 204 9.28 -8.51 -7.44
N CYS A 205 9.59 -7.47 -6.66
CA CYS A 205 9.49 -7.41 -5.20
C CYS A 205 8.05 -7.21 -4.68
N ILE A 206 7.03 -7.59 -5.45
CA ILE A 206 5.61 -7.41 -5.08
C ILE A 206 5.26 -8.07 -3.74
N ALA A 207 5.95 -9.16 -3.38
CA ALA A 207 5.73 -9.88 -2.13
C ALA A 207 5.75 -8.97 -0.88
N MET A 208 6.58 -7.92 -0.89
CA MET A 208 6.74 -7.01 0.25
C MET A 208 5.52 -6.11 0.50
N TYR A 209 4.68 -5.88 -0.52
CA TYR A 209 3.56 -4.93 -0.45
C TYR A 209 2.25 -5.46 -1.05
N HIS A 210 2.21 -6.73 -1.47
CA HIS A 210 1.08 -7.33 -2.19
C HIS A 210 -0.21 -7.24 -1.39
N GLN A 211 -0.18 -7.56 -0.09
CA GLN A 211 -1.36 -7.55 0.76
C GLN A 211 -2.00 -6.15 0.82
N GLN A 212 -1.17 -5.12 0.98
CA GLN A 212 -1.60 -3.72 1.03
C GLN A 212 -2.13 -3.25 -0.33
N LEU A 213 -1.54 -3.75 -1.43
CA LEU A 213 -1.99 -3.46 -2.78
C LEU A 213 -3.35 -4.11 -3.07
N SER A 214 -3.51 -5.41 -2.78
CA SER A 214 -4.77 -6.14 -2.93
C SER A 214 -5.90 -5.43 -2.17
N TYR A 215 -5.63 -5.04 -0.92
CA TYR A 215 -6.58 -4.25 -0.13
C TYR A 215 -6.99 -2.95 -0.85
N CYS A 216 -6.05 -2.18 -1.39
CA CYS A 216 -6.36 -0.96 -2.13
C CYS A 216 -7.21 -1.22 -3.37
N ILE A 217 -6.90 -2.28 -4.13
CA ILE A 217 -7.61 -2.66 -5.35
C ILE A 217 -9.05 -3.08 -5.01
N THR A 218 -9.24 -3.97 -4.04
CA THR A 218 -10.54 -4.44 -3.57
C THR A 218 -11.40 -3.27 -3.09
N GLN A 219 -10.83 -2.35 -2.30
CA GLN A 219 -11.56 -1.14 -1.87
C GLN A 219 -12.03 -0.26 -3.04
N PHE A 220 -11.27 -0.18 -4.14
CA PHE A 220 -11.72 0.55 -5.33
C PHE A 220 -12.91 -0.14 -6.02
N VAL A 221 -12.87 -1.47 -6.13
CA VAL A 221 -13.93 -2.27 -6.75
C VAL A 221 -15.21 -2.22 -5.93
N GLU A 222 -15.11 -2.29 -4.59
CA GLU A 222 -16.25 -2.13 -3.68
C GLU A 222 -16.92 -0.75 -3.83
N LYS A 223 -16.13 0.31 -4.05
CA LYS A 223 -16.66 1.68 -4.22
C LYS A 223 -17.33 1.89 -5.56
N ASP A 224 -16.82 1.30 -6.64
CA ASP A 224 -17.40 1.37 -7.99
C ASP A 224 -17.17 0.04 -8.72
N CYS A 225 -18.18 -0.83 -8.66
CA CYS A 225 -18.14 -2.18 -9.25
C CYS A 225 -17.83 -2.19 -10.76
N LYS A 226 -18.05 -1.08 -11.49
CA LYS A 226 -17.71 -0.95 -12.92
C LYS A 226 -16.20 -0.99 -13.18
N LEU A 227 -15.39 -0.77 -12.15
CA LEU A 227 -13.93 -0.84 -12.25
C LEU A 227 -13.41 -2.28 -12.26
N SER A 228 -14.22 -3.27 -11.87
CA SER A 228 -13.83 -4.70 -11.84
C SER A 228 -13.27 -5.20 -13.19
N ASP A 229 -13.96 -4.95 -14.31
CA ASP A 229 -13.48 -5.33 -15.65
C ASP A 229 -12.11 -4.70 -15.97
N THR A 230 -11.91 -3.44 -15.58
CA THR A 230 -10.64 -2.72 -15.82
C THR A 230 -9.50 -3.32 -14.99
N VAL A 231 -9.77 -3.63 -13.71
CA VAL A 231 -8.80 -4.25 -12.80
C VAL A 231 -8.43 -5.65 -13.27
N ILE A 232 -9.41 -6.51 -13.54
CA ILE A 232 -9.18 -7.90 -13.98
C ILE A 232 -8.37 -7.92 -15.27
N ARG A 233 -8.71 -7.07 -16.27
CA ARG A 233 -7.91 -6.95 -17.49
C ARG A 233 -6.49 -6.44 -17.23
N GLY A 234 -6.34 -5.53 -16.27
CA GLY A 234 -5.05 -5.04 -15.80
C GLY A 234 -4.16 -6.15 -15.23
N LEU A 235 -4.71 -6.99 -14.35
CA LEU A 235 -4.01 -8.15 -13.78
C LEU A 235 -3.65 -9.18 -14.86
N LEU A 236 -4.60 -9.52 -15.73
CA LEU A 236 -4.35 -10.44 -16.85
C LEU A 236 -3.27 -9.92 -17.81
N LYS A 237 -3.14 -8.60 -17.99
CA LYS A 237 -2.09 -7.99 -18.81
C LYS A 237 -0.70 -8.16 -18.19
N TYR A 238 -0.59 -8.11 -16.86
CA TYR A 238 0.67 -8.22 -16.14
C TYR A 238 0.89 -9.62 -15.52
N TRP A 239 0.17 -10.62 -16.01
CA TRP A 239 0.20 -11.98 -15.46
C TRP A 239 1.62 -12.54 -15.44
N PRO A 240 2.12 -13.03 -14.29
CA PRO A 240 3.46 -13.60 -14.18
C PRO A 240 3.51 -14.97 -14.89
N ILE A 241 4.51 -15.15 -15.77
CA ILE A 241 4.71 -16.43 -16.50
C ILE A 241 5.91 -17.21 -15.96
N THR A 242 6.88 -16.50 -15.34
CA THR A 242 8.16 -17.09 -14.91
C THR A 242 8.33 -17.15 -13.39
N ASN A 243 7.38 -16.66 -12.61
CA ASN A 243 7.44 -16.60 -11.14
C ASN A 243 6.15 -17.19 -10.56
N SER A 244 6.23 -18.43 -10.09
CA SER A 244 5.08 -19.17 -9.55
C SER A 244 4.55 -18.58 -8.25
N THR A 245 5.42 -18.06 -7.37
CA THR A 245 5.01 -17.38 -6.13
C THR A 245 4.14 -16.16 -6.44
N LYS A 246 4.58 -15.35 -7.41
CA LYS A 246 3.82 -14.18 -7.87
C LYS A 246 2.51 -14.59 -8.55
N GLU A 247 2.49 -15.72 -9.25
CA GLU A 247 1.27 -16.26 -9.86
C GLU A 247 0.24 -16.67 -8.81
N VAL A 248 0.67 -17.31 -7.72
CA VAL A 248 -0.21 -17.64 -6.58
C VAL A 248 -0.77 -16.36 -5.93
N MET A 249 0.04 -15.31 -5.78
CA MET A 249 -0.42 -14.01 -5.26
C MET A 249 -1.50 -13.40 -6.15
N PHE A 250 -1.29 -13.35 -7.46
CA PHE A 250 -2.28 -12.85 -8.43
C PHE A 250 -3.59 -13.64 -8.39
N LEU A 251 -3.51 -14.97 -8.24
CA LEU A 251 -4.70 -15.81 -8.13
C LEU A 251 -5.48 -15.51 -6.85
N GLY A 252 -4.80 -15.29 -5.71
CA GLY A 252 -5.44 -14.89 -4.46
C GLY A 252 -6.12 -13.52 -4.54
N GLU A 253 -5.43 -12.51 -5.09
CA GLU A 253 -6.03 -11.19 -5.29
C GLU A 253 -7.23 -11.25 -6.26
N LEU A 254 -7.10 -12.01 -7.35
CA LEU A 254 -8.19 -12.19 -8.31
C LEU A 254 -9.43 -12.82 -7.67
N GLU A 255 -9.25 -13.75 -6.74
CA GLU A 255 -10.34 -14.35 -5.94
C GLU A 255 -11.11 -13.28 -5.17
N GLU A 256 -10.41 -12.45 -4.39
CA GLU A 256 -10.99 -11.36 -3.60
C GLU A 256 -11.76 -10.36 -4.48
N ILE A 257 -11.19 -9.99 -5.64
CA ILE A 257 -11.84 -9.06 -6.58
C ILE A 257 -13.12 -9.67 -7.16
N LEU A 258 -13.11 -10.97 -7.45
CA LEU A 258 -14.26 -11.66 -8.03
C LEU A 258 -15.42 -11.78 -7.06
N GLU A 259 -15.16 -11.92 -5.75
CA GLU A 259 -16.20 -11.87 -4.72
C GLU A 259 -16.96 -10.53 -4.71
N ALA A 260 -16.25 -9.42 -4.96
CA ALA A 260 -16.85 -8.08 -5.05
C ALA A 260 -17.44 -7.75 -6.45
N THR A 261 -17.24 -8.63 -7.45
CA THR A 261 -17.61 -8.34 -8.84
C THR A 261 -19.07 -8.65 -9.13
N GLN A 262 -19.78 -7.69 -9.73
CA GLN A 262 -21.17 -7.90 -10.15
C GLN A 262 -21.28 -8.79 -11.41
N PRO A 263 -22.36 -9.59 -11.52
CA PRO A 263 -22.63 -10.45 -12.68
C PRO A 263 -22.47 -9.80 -14.06
N ALA A 264 -22.95 -8.56 -14.22
CA ALA A 264 -22.91 -7.84 -15.49
C ALA A 264 -21.50 -7.43 -15.91
N GLU A 265 -20.63 -7.14 -14.95
CA GLU A 265 -19.23 -6.80 -15.20
C GLU A 265 -18.39 -8.06 -15.44
N PHE A 266 -18.66 -9.14 -14.69
CA PHE A 266 -18.00 -10.44 -14.88
C PHE A 266 -18.15 -10.96 -16.32
N GLN A 267 -19.34 -10.81 -16.94
CA GLN A 267 -19.57 -11.24 -18.32
C GLN A 267 -18.60 -10.61 -19.34
N LYS A 268 -18.10 -9.40 -19.06
CA LYS A 268 -17.18 -8.69 -19.97
C LYS A 268 -15.79 -9.33 -19.95
N CYS A 269 -15.33 -9.78 -18.77
CA CYS A 269 -13.99 -10.33 -18.57
C CYS A 269 -13.95 -11.87 -18.47
N MET A 270 -15.09 -12.56 -18.45
CA MET A 270 -15.15 -14.02 -18.23
C MET A 270 -14.26 -14.82 -19.19
N VAL A 271 -14.32 -14.53 -20.50
CA VAL A 271 -13.62 -15.34 -21.51
C VAL A 271 -12.10 -15.26 -21.35
N PRO A 272 -11.46 -14.08 -21.29
CA PRO A 272 -10.03 -14.01 -21.07
C PRO A 272 -9.61 -14.54 -19.68
N LEU A 273 -10.45 -14.36 -18.66
CA LEU A 273 -10.19 -14.87 -17.31
C LEU A 273 -10.13 -16.40 -17.26
N PHE A 274 -11.16 -17.08 -17.77
CA PHE A 274 -11.21 -18.55 -17.80
C PHE A 274 -10.08 -19.16 -18.63
N ARG A 275 -9.68 -18.51 -19.74
CA ARG A 275 -8.50 -18.94 -20.51
C ARG A 275 -7.23 -18.91 -19.70
N GLN A 276 -7.06 -17.90 -18.84
CA GLN A 276 -5.88 -17.81 -17.99
C GLN A 276 -5.94 -18.86 -16.87
N ILE A 277 -7.09 -19.03 -16.22
CA ILE A 277 -7.25 -20.06 -15.17
C ILE A 277 -7.02 -21.47 -15.71
N ALA A 278 -7.50 -21.77 -16.92
CA ALA A 278 -7.23 -23.05 -17.58
C ALA A 278 -5.72 -23.31 -17.77
N ARG A 279 -4.90 -22.28 -17.99
CA ARG A 279 -3.45 -22.42 -18.02
C ARG A 279 -2.87 -22.69 -16.64
N CYS A 280 -3.35 -21.99 -15.61
CA CYS A 280 -2.93 -22.21 -14.23
C CYS A 280 -3.23 -23.63 -13.74
N LEU A 281 -4.42 -24.17 -14.07
CA LEU A 281 -4.82 -25.55 -13.74
C LEU A 281 -3.91 -26.60 -14.37
N ASN A 282 -3.40 -26.32 -15.58
CA ASN A 282 -2.46 -27.19 -16.30
C ASN A 282 -0.99 -26.88 -15.97
N SER A 283 -0.72 -26.01 -14.99
CA SER A 283 0.64 -25.72 -14.56
C SER A 283 1.28 -26.97 -13.95
N SER A 284 2.57 -27.18 -14.21
CA SER A 284 3.36 -28.21 -13.52
C SER A 284 3.72 -27.82 -12.08
N HIS A 285 3.49 -26.55 -11.70
CA HIS A 285 3.78 -26.06 -10.36
C HIS A 285 2.58 -26.27 -9.43
N PHE A 286 2.72 -27.20 -8.47
CA PHE A 286 1.66 -27.64 -7.58
C PHE A 286 0.86 -26.52 -6.90
N GLN A 287 1.52 -25.50 -6.33
CA GLN A 287 0.80 -24.40 -5.66
C GLN A 287 -0.03 -23.54 -6.63
N VAL A 288 0.43 -23.39 -7.88
CA VAL A 288 -0.30 -22.62 -8.89
C VAL A 288 -1.53 -23.40 -9.32
N SER A 289 -1.40 -24.71 -9.55
CA SER A 289 -2.51 -25.56 -9.95
C SER A 289 -3.57 -25.63 -8.86
N ILE A 290 -3.19 -25.78 -7.59
CA ILE A 290 -4.14 -25.78 -6.46
C ILE A 290 -4.84 -24.44 -6.31
N GLN A 291 -4.10 -23.33 -6.30
CA GLN A 291 -4.73 -22.01 -6.17
C GLN A 291 -5.66 -21.73 -7.36
N GLY A 292 -5.27 -22.16 -8.57
CA GLY A 292 -6.13 -22.14 -9.75
C GLY A 292 -7.42 -22.95 -9.57
N MET A 293 -7.36 -24.10 -8.90
CA MET A 293 -8.55 -24.91 -8.58
C MET A 293 -9.48 -24.21 -7.58
N VAL A 294 -8.94 -23.54 -6.56
CA VAL A 294 -9.73 -22.77 -5.60
C VAL A 294 -10.46 -21.62 -6.30
N VAL A 295 -9.73 -20.82 -7.08
CA VAL A 295 -10.30 -19.72 -7.87
C VAL A 295 -11.36 -20.23 -8.85
N GLN A 296 -11.09 -21.35 -9.54
CA GLN A 296 -12.07 -21.97 -10.43
C GLN A 296 -13.34 -22.40 -9.68
N THR A 297 -13.21 -22.93 -8.46
CA THR A 297 -14.34 -23.34 -7.64
C THR A 297 -15.21 -22.14 -7.25
N ASN A 298 -14.59 -21.05 -6.79
CA ASN A 298 -15.31 -19.84 -6.42
C ASN A 298 -15.96 -19.15 -7.61
N ILE A 299 -15.28 -19.11 -8.77
CA ILE A 299 -15.88 -18.63 -10.01
C ILE A 299 -17.03 -19.52 -10.47
N CYS A 300 -16.91 -20.84 -10.33
CA CYS A 300 -18.00 -21.76 -10.64
C CYS A 300 -19.20 -21.50 -9.73
N ILE A 301 -19.00 -21.28 -8.43
CA ILE A 301 -20.07 -20.89 -7.49
C ILE A 301 -20.74 -19.58 -7.95
N VAL A 302 -19.96 -18.53 -8.22
CA VAL A 302 -20.47 -17.24 -8.72
C VAL A 302 -21.22 -17.42 -10.06
N SER A 303 -20.69 -18.28 -10.94
CA SER A 303 -21.30 -18.62 -12.24
C SER A 303 -22.60 -19.40 -12.06
N ILE A 304 -22.71 -20.29 -11.07
CA ILE A 304 -23.93 -21.04 -10.73
C ILE A 304 -25.01 -20.08 -10.22
N TYR A 305 -24.67 -19.11 -9.37
CA TYR A 305 -25.60 -18.05 -8.95
C TYR A 305 -26.07 -17.18 -10.14
N LEU A 306 -25.18 -16.92 -11.11
CA LEU A 306 -25.50 -16.26 -12.38
C LEU A 306 -26.43 -17.09 -13.29
N VAL A 307 -26.22 -18.41 -13.34
CA VAL A 307 -26.99 -19.37 -14.14
C VAL A 307 -28.42 -19.52 -13.62
N ALA A 308 -28.65 -19.38 -12.32
CA ALA A 308 -30.00 -19.33 -11.74
C ALA A 308 -30.84 -18.13 -12.24
N GLY A 309 -30.21 -17.09 -12.81
CA GLY A 309 -30.90 -15.91 -13.36
C GLY A 309 -30.90 -15.77 -14.89
N LEU A 310 -29.99 -16.43 -15.63
CA LEU A 310 -29.84 -16.24 -17.08
C LEU A 310 -29.50 -17.55 -17.81
N SER A 311 -30.50 -18.15 -18.46
CA SER A 311 -30.47 -19.43 -19.19
C SER A 311 -29.54 -19.52 -20.41
N ARG A 312 -28.87 -18.43 -20.83
CA ARG A 312 -27.99 -18.41 -22.02
C ARG A 312 -26.48 -18.49 -21.74
N ILE A 313 -26.05 -18.29 -20.50
CA ILE A 313 -24.62 -18.30 -20.12
C ILE A 313 -24.13 -19.73 -19.87
N SER A 314 -25.05 -20.61 -19.43
CA SER A 314 -24.81 -22.03 -19.17
C SER A 314 -24.08 -22.73 -20.33
N ALA A 315 -24.51 -22.54 -21.58
CA ALA A 315 -23.90 -23.26 -22.70
C ALA A 315 -22.42 -22.93 -22.92
N LYS A 316 -21.98 -21.67 -22.70
CA LYS A 316 -20.58 -21.26 -22.93
C LYS A 316 -19.65 -21.64 -21.78
N VAL A 317 -20.12 -21.57 -20.54
CA VAL A 317 -19.32 -21.96 -19.37
C VAL A 317 -19.22 -23.48 -19.28
N THR A 318 -20.33 -24.19 -19.51
CA THR A 318 -20.32 -25.66 -19.57
C THR A 318 -19.50 -26.18 -20.76
N LEU A 319 -19.55 -25.55 -21.94
CA LEU A 319 -18.64 -25.89 -23.05
C LEU A 319 -17.17 -25.64 -22.67
N PHE A 320 -16.85 -24.53 -22.01
CA PHE A 320 -15.46 -24.22 -21.66
C PHE A 320 -14.90 -25.20 -20.62
N CYS A 321 -15.70 -25.58 -19.61
CA CYS A 321 -15.32 -26.61 -18.64
C CYS A 321 -15.14 -27.99 -19.29
N THR A 322 -15.94 -28.31 -20.32
CA THR A 322 -15.84 -29.59 -21.06
C THR A 322 -14.70 -29.60 -22.08
N GLU A 323 -14.38 -28.48 -22.72
CA GLU A 323 -13.25 -28.33 -23.67
C GLU A 323 -11.89 -28.29 -22.98
N CYS A 324 -11.79 -27.83 -21.72
CA CYS A 324 -10.52 -27.75 -20.99
C CYS A 324 -10.05 -29.08 -20.38
N HIS A 325 -10.70 -30.23 -20.66
CA HIS A 325 -10.38 -31.53 -20.03
C HIS A 325 -10.32 -31.47 -18.49
N ILE A 326 -11.06 -30.53 -17.87
CA ILE A 326 -11.26 -30.51 -16.43
C ILE A 326 -12.27 -31.61 -16.15
N SER A 327 -11.77 -32.75 -15.63
CA SER A 327 -12.53 -33.97 -15.40
C SER A 327 -13.95 -33.64 -14.91
N SER A 328 -14.93 -34.16 -15.64
CA SER A 328 -16.37 -34.08 -15.40
C SER A 328 -16.81 -34.55 -14.00
N SER A 329 -15.88 -34.99 -13.17
CA SER A 329 -16.06 -35.46 -11.79
C SER A 329 -16.18 -34.35 -10.74
N LEU A 330 -15.96 -33.07 -11.06
CA LEU A 330 -16.14 -31.94 -10.13
C LEU A 330 -17.44 -31.15 -10.35
N LEU A 331 -18.24 -31.49 -11.36
CA LEU A 331 -19.52 -30.84 -11.69
C LEU A 331 -20.76 -31.54 -11.10
N CYS A 332 -20.54 -32.55 -10.25
CA CYS A 332 -21.60 -33.31 -9.58
C CYS A 332 -21.45 -33.28 -8.06
N ILE A 333 -21.53 -32.11 -7.43
CA ILE A 333 -22.04 -31.93 -6.05
C ILE A 333 -22.83 -30.62 -6.01
#